data_AF-A0A162C3I1-F1
#
_entry.id   AF-A0A162C3I1-F1
#
_cell.length_a   1.000
_cell.length_b   1.000
_cell.length_c   1.000
_cell.angle_alpha   90.00
_cell.angle_beta   90.00
_cell.angle_gamma   90.00
#
_symmetry.space_group_name_H-M   'P 1'
#
loop_
_entity.id
_entity.type
_entity.pdbx_description
1 polymer ?
#
loop_
_entity_poly.entity_id
_entity_poly.type
_entity_poly.pdbx_seq_one_letter_code
_entity_poly.pdbx_strand_id
1 'polypeptide(L)'
;MISLDGWQVPGYDTKVSAGVKLAGSDLSGFGSFSLSADNGVKPGILNVKTKIAFVDSNELASLITKAKALDENGARTVYTINSDLAEAYKIRKAKFDGEVKSTELEDAKGWQVSFKLLEVRSVSEREQQQLDETSNQASEQQATDSQTQIQQQFEQIDGP
;
A
#
# COMPACT_ATOMS: atom_id res chain seq x y z
N MET A 1 -9.57 7.56 16.10
CA MET A 1 -8.89 8.78 15.60
C MET A 1 -7.74 8.35 14.68
N ILE A 2 -7.22 9.22 13.81
CA ILE A 2 -6.11 8.89 12.91
C ILE A 2 -4.99 9.91 13.06
N SER A 3 -3.75 9.45 13.09
CA SER A 3 -2.55 10.29 13.07
C SER A 3 -1.59 9.90 11.95
N LEU A 4 -0.90 10.91 11.43
CA LEU A 4 0.15 10.81 10.41
C LEU A 4 1.47 11.22 11.05
N ASP A 5 2.34 10.26 11.29
CA ASP A 5 3.67 10.47 11.89
C ASP A 5 3.61 11.21 13.23
N GLY A 6 2.64 10.81 14.07
CA GLY A 6 2.34 11.45 15.36
C GLY A 6 1.51 12.73 15.24
N TRP A 7 1.34 13.31 14.06
CA TRP A 7 0.43 14.44 13.84
C TRP A 7 -1.02 13.97 13.74
N GLN A 8 -1.83 14.30 14.73
CA GLN A 8 -3.26 13.99 14.71
C GLN A 8 -3.97 14.78 13.61
N VAL A 9 -4.84 14.12 12.85
CA VAL A 9 -5.66 14.80 11.84
C VAL A 9 -6.58 15.82 12.55
N PRO A 10 -6.52 17.10 12.17
CA PRO A 10 -7.32 18.15 12.79
C PRO A 10 -8.80 18.04 12.44
N GLY A 11 -9.61 18.75 13.23
CA GLY A 11 -11.05 18.81 13.08
C GLY A 11 -11.83 17.80 13.93
N TYR A 12 -13.10 17.65 13.58
CA TYR A 12 -14.08 16.84 14.29
C TYR A 12 -14.85 15.94 13.32
N ASP A 13 -15.56 14.95 13.88
CA ASP A 13 -16.33 13.95 13.10
C ASP A 13 -15.46 13.24 12.05
N THR A 14 -14.22 12.91 12.42
CA THR A 14 -13.26 12.25 11.52
C THR A 14 -13.68 10.82 11.25
N LYS A 15 -14.01 10.54 9.99
CA LYS A 15 -14.36 9.22 9.48
C LYS A 15 -13.22 8.68 8.62
N VAL A 16 -12.76 7.50 8.96
CA VAL A 16 -11.73 6.78 8.22
C VAL A 16 -12.39 5.57 7.58
N SER A 17 -12.10 5.32 6.31
CA SER A 17 -12.56 4.16 5.57
C SER A 17 -11.37 3.54 4.86
N ALA A 18 -11.10 2.26 5.12
CA ALA A 18 -10.04 1.51 4.46
C ALA A 18 -10.65 0.55 3.45
N GLY A 19 -9.95 0.30 2.35
CA GLY A 19 -10.36 -0.64 1.33
C GLY A 19 -9.14 -1.20 0.63
N VAL A 20 -9.18 -2.51 0.35
CA VAL A 20 -8.19 -3.19 -0.49
C VAL A 20 -8.92 -3.76 -1.69
N LYS A 21 -8.38 -3.58 -2.89
CA LYS A 21 -8.90 -4.28 -4.06
C LYS A 21 -8.39 -5.72 -4.00
N LEU A 22 -9.25 -6.65 -3.63
CA LEU A 22 -8.95 -8.06 -3.78
C LEU A 22 -8.91 -8.39 -5.28
N ALA A 23 -7.91 -9.16 -5.72
CA ALA A 23 -7.91 -9.71 -7.07
C ALA A 23 -8.99 -10.79 -7.12
N GLY A 24 -10.21 -10.38 -7.49
CA GLY A 24 -11.23 -11.32 -7.95
C GLY A 24 -10.86 -11.72 -9.37
N SER A 25 -10.78 -13.02 -9.61
CA SER A 25 -10.80 -13.61 -10.95
C SER A 25 -12.13 -13.25 -11.63
N ASP A 26 -12.27 -12.02 -12.12
CA ASP A 26 -13.34 -11.66 -13.04
C ASP A 26 -12.73 -11.05 -14.29
N LEU A 27 -12.30 -11.99 -15.13
CA LEU A 27 -11.90 -11.79 -16.51
C LEU A 27 -13.17 -11.64 -17.35
N SER A 28 -13.98 -10.60 -17.12
CA SER A 28 -15.14 -10.32 -17.97
C SER A 28 -15.05 -8.93 -18.57
N GLY A 29 -14.18 -8.81 -19.58
CA GLY A 29 -14.42 -8.00 -20.77
C GLY A 29 -14.42 -6.47 -20.62
N PHE A 30 -13.67 -5.83 -21.51
CA PHE A 30 -13.79 -4.42 -21.89
C PHE A 30 -13.25 -3.38 -20.89
N GLY A 31 -12.09 -2.82 -21.21
CA GLY A 31 -11.62 -1.60 -20.53
C GLY A 31 -10.14 -1.33 -20.68
N SER A 32 -9.73 -1.03 -21.91
CA SER A 32 -8.53 -0.34 -22.36
C SER A 32 -7.62 0.32 -21.31
N PHE A 33 -6.32 0.05 -21.45
CA PHE A 33 -5.21 0.96 -21.16
C PHE A 33 -4.93 1.35 -19.69
N SER A 34 -4.13 0.53 -19.02
CA SER A 34 -2.84 0.99 -18.49
C SER A 34 -1.86 -0.18 -18.43
N LEU A 35 -0.78 -0.02 -19.18
CA LEU A 35 0.30 -0.98 -19.38
C LEU A 35 1.16 -1.08 -18.11
N SER A 36 1.49 -2.32 -17.74
CA SER A 36 2.56 -2.71 -16.80
C SER A 36 2.22 -2.70 -15.30
N ALA A 37 1.92 -3.88 -14.75
CA ALA A 37 2.72 -4.50 -13.68
C ALA A 37 2.03 -5.80 -13.23
N ASP A 38 2.27 -6.86 -14.00
CA ASP A 38 2.31 -8.22 -13.47
C ASP A 38 3.14 -8.25 -12.16
N ASN A 39 2.66 -8.96 -11.14
CA ASN A 39 3.28 -9.23 -9.82
C ASN A 39 3.06 -8.22 -8.66
N GLY A 40 1.87 -8.19 -8.06
CA GLY A 40 1.82 -7.73 -6.66
C GLY A 40 0.45 -7.39 -6.13
N VAL A 41 0.17 -7.90 -4.93
CA VAL A 41 -0.94 -7.51 -4.05
C VAL A 41 -1.30 -6.03 -4.22
N LYS A 42 -2.55 -5.74 -4.60
CA LYS A 42 -3.01 -4.35 -4.78
C LYS A 42 -2.89 -3.60 -3.44
N PRO A 43 -2.33 -2.38 -3.44
CA PRO A 43 -2.12 -1.62 -2.20
C PRO A 43 -3.44 -1.26 -1.54
N GLY A 44 -3.44 -1.24 -0.21
CA GLY A 44 -4.54 -0.70 0.59
C GLY A 44 -4.71 0.79 0.37
N ILE A 45 -5.97 1.23 0.37
CA ILE A 45 -6.37 2.62 0.22
C ILE A 45 -7.12 3.04 1.48
N LEU A 46 -6.70 4.15 2.09
CA LEU A 46 -7.46 4.81 3.15
C LEU A 46 -8.07 6.10 2.62
N ASN A 47 -9.35 6.29 2.86
CA ASN A 47 -10.05 7.54 2.66
C ASN A 47 -10.34 8.13 4.03
N VAL A 48 -9.94 9.37 4.24
CA VAL A 48 -10.19 10.10 5.47
C VAL A 48 -11.10 11.27 5.13
N LYS A 49 -12.16 11.45 5.92
CA LYS A 49 -13.05 12.59 5.87
C LYS A 49 -13.09 13.24 7.25
N THR A 50 -12.86 14.53 7.34
CA THR A 50 -12.91 15.28 8.61
C THR A 50 -13.59 16.62 8.36
N LYS A 51 -14.16 17.22 9.41
CA LYS A 51 -14.75 18.56 9.35
C LYS A 51 -13.87 19.52 10.14
N ILE A 52 -13.50 20.64 9.54
CA ILE A 52 -12.66 21.67 10.16
C ILE A 52 -13.48 22.96 10.22
N ALA A 53 -13.58 23.60 11.39
CA ALA A 53 -14.32 24.85 11.51
C ALA A 53 -13.57 26.02 10.85
N PHE A 54 -14.27 27.09 10.45
CA PHE A 54 -13.62 28.25 9.83
C PHE A 54 -12.61 28.97 10.72
N VAL A 55 -12.83 28.90 12.04
CA VAL A 55 -11.92 29.44 13.04
C VAL A 55 -10.55 28.74 13.02
N ASP A 56 -10.51 27.48 12.58
CA ASP A 56 -9.32 26.63 12.53
C ASP A 56 -8.69 26.60 11.12
N SER A 57 -8.73 27.73 10.41
CA SER A 57 -8.15 27.85 9.06
C SER A 57 -6.66 27.50 8.99
N ASN A 58 -5.92 27.74 10.06
CA ASN A 58 -4.52 27.33 10.21
C ASN A 58 -4.34 25.80 10.18
N GLU A 59 -5.30 25.05 10.73
CA GLU A 59 -5.26 23.59 10.71
C GLU A 59 -5.49 23.05 9.30
N LEU A 60 -6.44 23.64 8.56
CA LEU A 60 -6.65 23.33 7.15
C LEU A 60 -5.38 23.60 6.32
N ALA A 61 -4.76 24.77 6.51
CA ALA A 61 -3.53 25.14 5.82
C ALA A 61 -2.37 24.15 6.13
N SER A 62 -2.27 23.70 7.37
CA SER A 62 -1.29 22.69 7.80
C SER A 62 -1.52 21.34 7.12
N LEU A 63 -2.79 20.91 7.04
CA LEU A 63 -3.17 19.67 6.34
C LEU A 63 -2.80 19.73 4.86
N ILE A 64 -3.13 20.83 4.18
CA ILE A 64 -2.81 21.01 2.76
C ILE A 64 -1.31 21.07 2.51
N THR A 65 -0.55 21.73 3.39
CA THR A 65 0.92 21.76 3.33
C THR A 65 1.51 20.35 3.44
N LYS A 66 1.05 19.54 4.40
CA LYS A 66 1.46 18.14 4.54
C LYS A 66 1.06 17.29 3.33
N ALA A 67 -0.14 17.51 2.79
CA ALA A 67 -0.60 16.78 1.60
C ALA A 67 0.23 17.10 0.35
N LYS A 68 0.75 18.32 0.23
CA LYS A 68 1.63 18.77 -0.87
C LYS A 68 3.11 18.54 -0.60
N ALA A 69 3.47 18.05 0.59
CA ALA A 69 4.86 17.82 0.95
C ALA A 69 5.50 16.79 0.00
N LEU A 70 6.66 17.17 -0.51
CA LEU A 70 7.54 16.30 -1.27
C LEU A 70 8.81 16.10 -0.46
N ASP A 71 9.35 14.89 -0.55
CA ASP A 71 10.66 14.54 -0.02
C ASP A 71 11.79 15.19 -0.84
N GLU A 72 13.04 15.12 -0.37
CA GLU A 72 14.22 15.69 -1.04
C GLU A 72 14.39 15.17 -2.48
N ASN A 73 13.89 13.97 -2.76
CA ASN A 73 13.90 13.34 -4.08
C ASN A 73 12.72 13.76 -4.99
N GLY A 74 11.89 14.72 -4.58
CA GLY A 74 10.70 15.13 -5.32
C GLY A 74 9.55 14.12 -5.31
N ALA A 75 9.68 13.03 -4.53
CA ALA A 75 8.63 12.04 -4.33
C ALA A 75 7.63 12.49 -3.25
N ARG A 76 6.39 11.98 -3.27
CA ARG A 76 5.41 12.27 -2.19
C ARG A 76 5.94 11.74 -0.85
N THR A 77 5.87 12.58 0.19
CA THR A 77 6.24 12.20 1.56
C THR A 77 5.40 11.01 2.03
N VAL A 78 6.07 10.01 2.60
CA VAL A 78 5.44 8.83 3.20
C VAL A 78 5.26 9.08 4.69
N TYR A 79 4.05 8.88 5.18
CA TYR A 79 3.68 9.09 6.57
C TYR A 79 3.39 7.77 7.27
N THR A 80 3.78 7.68 8.54
CA THR A 80 3.41 6.57 9.42
C THR A 80 1.96 6.74 9.88
N ILE A 81 1.07 5.82 9.53
CA ILE A 81 -0.35 5.93 9.87
C ILE A 81 -0.62 5.16 11.15
N ASN A 82 -1.23 5.82 12.14
CA ASN A 82 -1.75 5.15 13.34
C ASN A 82 -3.25 5.38 13.44
N SER A 83 -4.00 4.28 13.37
CA SER A 83 -5.46 4.22 13.51
C SER A 83 -5.87 2.77 13.66
N ASP A 84 -6.86 2.47 14.49
CA ASP A 84 -7.36 1.11 14.71
C ASP A 84 -7.75 0.43 13.38
N LEU A 85 -8.35 1.21 12.46
CA LEU A 85 -8.74 0.72 11.14
C LEU A 85 -7.54 0.48 10.22
N ALA A 86 -6.51 1.32 10.30
CA ALA A 86 -5.30 1.14 9.52
C ALA A 86 -4.55 -0.11 9.98
N GLU A 87 -4.49 -0.34 11.29
CA GLU A 87 -3.89 -1.53 11.90
C GLU A 87 -4.62 -2.82 11.50
N ALA A 88 -5.95 -2.80 11.49
CA ALA A 88 -6.76 -3.93 11.03
C ALA A 88 -6.47 -4.33 9.56
N TYR A 89 -6.19 -3.35 8.70
CA TYR A 89 -5.78 -3.57 7.31
C TYR A 89 -4.27 -3.78 7.14
N LYS A 90 -3.49 -3.78 8.24
CA LYS A 90 -2.02 -3.84 8.26
C LYS A 90 -1.33 -2.71 7.49
N ILE A 91 -1.98 -1.55 7.39
CA ILE A 91 -1.45 -0.39 6.67
C ILE A 91 -0.70 0.49 7.67
N ARG A 92 0.64 0.39 7.65
CA ARG A 92 1.52 1.17 8.54
C ARG A 92 2.08 2.44 7.93
N LYS A 93 2.35 2.41 6.62
CA LYS A 93 2.94 3.53 5.88
C LYS A 93 2.06 3.86 4.68
N ALA A 94 1.70 5.12 4.54
CA ALA A 94 0.92 5.58 3.41
C ALA A 94 1.35 6.99 2.98
N LYS A 95 1.12 7.30 1.71
CA LYS A 95 1.37 8.62 1.13
C LYS A 95 0.07 9.23 0.63
N PHE A 96 0.00 10.56 0.58
CA PHE A 96 -1.12 11.22 -0.08
C PHE A 96 -1.12 10.88 -1.56
N ASP A 97 -2.29 10.49 -2.06
CA ASP A 97 -2.48 10.08 -3.45
C ASP A 97 -3.80 10.63 -4.01
N GLY A 98 -3.81 10.92 -5.31
CA GLY A 98 -4.94 11.56 -5.98
C GLY A 98 -5.09 13.03 -5.58
N GLU A 99 -6.17 13.36 -4.88
CA GLU A 99 -6.59 14.73 -4.58
C GLU A 99 -7.00 14.90 -3.11
N VAL A 100 -6.82 16.12 -2.60
CA VAL A 100 -7.40 16.58 -1.33
C VAL A 100 -8.51 17.57 -1.66
N LYS A 101 -9.74 17.23 -1.31
CA LYS A 101 -10.94 18.02 -1.55
C LYS A 101 -11.38 18.68 -0.25
N SER A 102 -11.62 19.99 -0.31
CA SER A 102 -12.23 20.74 0.78
C SER A 102 -13.53 21.37 0.27
N THR A 103 -14.64 21.06 0.92
CA THR A 103 -15.97 21.55 0.54
C THR A 103 -16.57 22.29 1.72
N GLU A 104 -17.06 23.50 1.48
CA GLU A 104 -17.78 24.27 2.50
C GLU A 104 -19.08 23.56 2.88
N LEU A 105 -19.37 23.49 4.18
CA LEU A 105 -20.62 22.92 4.69
C LEU A 105 -21.69 24.01 4.70
N GLU A 106 -22.85 23.74 4.12
CA GLU A 106 -23.97 24.69 4.12
C GLU A 106 -24.61 24.80 5.52
N ASP A 107 -24.70 23.68 6.24
CA ASP A 107 -25.34 23.60 7.55
C ASP A 107 -24.41 23.96 8.73
N ALA A 108 -23.11 24.13 8.48
CA ALA A 108 -22.11 24.37 9.52
C ALA A 108 -21.01 25.32 9.03
N LYS A 109 -20.54 26.22 9.90
CA LYS A 109 -19.43 27.14 9.59
C LYS A 109 -18.09 26.42 9.57
N GLY A 110 -17.88 25.56 8.59
CA GLY A 110 -16.70 24.73 8.46
C GLY A 110 -16.54 24.14 7.06
N TRP A 111 -15.38 23.55 6.82
CA TRP A 111 -15.05 22.81 5.62
C TRP A 111 -15.04 21.32 5.92
N GLN A 112 -15.69 20.52 5.08
CA GLN A 112 -15.46 19.10 5.00
C GLN A 112 -14.25 18.82 4.13
N VAL A 113 -13.20 18.29 4.74
CA VAL A 113 -11.96 17.89 4.06
C VAL A 113 -11.98 16.39 3.85
N SER A 114 -11.69 15.96 2.62
CA SER A 114 -11.56 14.56 2.26
C SER A 114 -10.29 14.33 1.47
N PHE A 115 -9.55 13.28 1.82
CA PHE A 115 -8.30 12.94 1.17
C PHE A 115 -8.09 11.42 1.17
N LYS A 116 -7.25 10.99 0.23
CA LYS A 116 -6.89 9.60 0.05
C LYS A 116 -5.41 9.38 0.37
N LEU A 117 -5.15 8.31 1.10
CA LEU A 117 -3.82 7.80 1.41
C LEU A 117 -3.66 6.44 0.74
N LEU A 118 -2.57 6.28 0.00
CA LEU A 118 -2.19 5.04 -0.65
C LEU A 118 -1.10 4.36 0.17
N GLU A 119 -1.30 3.09 0.51
CA GLU A 119 -0.30 2.27 1.18
C GLU A 119 1.02 2.22 0.37
N VAL A 120 2.13 2.40 1.06
CA VAL A 120 3.47 2.24 0.51
C VAL A 120 4.16 1.10 1.22
N ARG A 121 4.35 -0.02 0.52
CA ARG A 121 5.18 -1.12 1.00
C ARG A 121 6.64 -0.74 0.81
N SER A 122 7.45 -0.91 1.86
CA SER A 122 8.86 -0.54 1.81
C SER A 122 9.60 -1.43 0.80
N VAL A 123 10.61 -0.88 0.12
CA VAL A 123 11.45 -1.65 -0.82
C VAL A 123 12.13 -2.85 -0.15
N SER A 124 12.42 -2.76 1.15
CA SER A 124 12.99 -3.85 1.95
C SER A 124 12.07 -5.06 2.05
N GLU A 125 10.74 -4.87 2.05
CA GLU A 125 9.78 -5.99 1.96
C GLU A 125 9.65 -6.55 0.54
N ARG A 126 9.98 -5.78 -0.51
CA ARG A 126 10.07 -6.30 -1.88
C ARG A 126 11.32 -7.13 -2.09
N GLU A 127 12.46 -6.72 -1.51
CA GLU A 127 13.69 -7.50 -1.55
C GLU A 127 13.56 -8.81 -0.76
N GLN A 128 12.92 -8.78 0.41
CA GLN A 128 12.72 -10.00 1.21
C GLN A 128 11.74 -10.98 0.54
N GLN A 129 10.68 -10.49 -0.13
CA GLN A 129 9.82 -11.35 -0.95
C GLN A 129 10.56 -11.98 -2.14
N GLN A 130 11.46 -11.24 -2.81
CA GLN A 130 12.32 -11.85 -3.85
C GLN A 130 13.27 -12.90 -3.27
N LEU A 131 13.83 -12.68 -2.09
CA LEU A 131 14.72 -13.64 -1.43
C LEU A 131 13.96 -14.92 -1.02
N ASP A 132 12.75 -14.81 -0.48
CA ASP A 132 11.93 -15.96 -0.09
C ASP A 132 11.39 -16.74 -1.31
N GLU A 133 11.02 -16.06 -2.40
CA GLU A 133 10.61 -16.72 -3.66
C GLU A 133 11.76 -17.45 -4.35
N THR A 134 12.99 -16.92 -4.25
CA THR A 134 14.19 -17.58 -4.81
C THR A 134 14.63 -18.79 -3.97
N SER A 135 14.31 -18.84 -2.68
CA SER A 135 14.62 -19.97 -1.80
C SER A 135 13.73 -21.21 -2.05
N ASN A 136 12.50 -21.03 -2.52
CA ASN A 136 11.60 -22.16 -2.81
C ASN A 136 11.88 -22.84 -4.16
N GLN A 137 12.51 -22.14 -5.12
CA GLN A 137 12.89 -22.73 -6.42
C GLN A 137 14.22 -23.52 -6.35
N ALA A 138 15.09 -23.25 -5.37
CA ALA A 138 16.34 -23.98 -5.19
C ALA A 138 16.15 -25.38 -4.57
N SER A 139 15.03 -25.62 -3.90
CA SER A 139 14.76 -26.90 -3.21
C SER A 139 14.22 -27.98 -4.15
N GLU A 140 13.58 -27.62 -5.27
CA GLU A 140 13.04 -28.60 -6.24
C GLU A 140 14.05 -28.98 -7.34
N GLN A 141 15.03 -28.11 -7.65
CA GLN A 141 16.06 -28.41 -8.63
C GLN A 141 17.13 -29.39 -8.09
N GLN A 142 17.48 -29.33 -6.81
CA GLN A 142 18.45 -30.27 -6.21
C GLN A 142 17.90 -31.69 -6.00
N ALA A 143 16.60 -31.86 -5.80
CA ALA A 143 15.99 -33.19 -5.67
C ALA A 143 15.93 -33.96 -7.01
N THR A 144 15.69 -33.24 -8.11
CA THR A 144 15.54 -33.86 -9.45
C THR A 144 16.88 -34.25 -10.07
N ASP A 145 17.93 -33.44 -9.84
CA ASP A 145 19.27 -33.71 -10.39
C ASP A 145 19.95 -34.89 -9.69
N SER A 146 19.75 -35.01 -8.37
CA SER A 146 20.28 -36.12 -7.57
C SER A 146 19.68 -37.47 -7.97
N GLN A 147 18.40 -37.52 -8.35
CA GLN A 147 17.72 -38.76 -8.74
C GLN A 147 18.12 -39.22 -10.15
N THR A 148 18.34 -38.27 -11.06
CA THR A 148 18.80 -38.55 -12.44
C THR A 148 20.24 -39.05 -12.47
N GLN A 149 21.11 -38.48 -11.63
CA GLN A 149 22.53 -38.83 -11.59
C GLN A 149 22.78 -40.21 -10.95
N ILE A 150 21.98 -40.62 -9.96
CA ILE A 150 22.04 -41.96 -9.39
C ILE A 150 21.58 -43.02 -10.41
N GLN A 151 20.54 -42.75 -11.19
CA GLN A 151 20.04 -43.70 -12.20
C GLN A 151 21.10 -44.00 -13.29
N GLN A 152 21.79 -42.97 -13.78
CA GLN A 152 22.82 -43.10 -14.82
C GLN A 152 24.09 -43.81 -14.33
N GLN A 153 24.40 -43.70 -13.03
CA GLN A 153 25.56 -44.35 -12.44
C GLN A 153 25.33 -45.85 -12.22
N PHE A 154 24.09 -46.30 -12.04
CA PHE A 154 23.75 -47.72 -11.96
C PHE A 154 23.73 -48.43 -13.33
N GLU A 155 23.46 -47.70 -14.42
CA GLU A 155 23.42 -48.27 -15.78
C GLU A 155 24.81 -48.46 -16.42
N GLN A 156 25.86 -47.87 -15.84
CA GLN A 156 27.24 -48.04 -16.29
C GLN A 156 28.03 -49.12 -15.54
N ILE A 157 27.45 -49.74 -14.52
CA ILE A 157 28.08 -50.85 -13.79
C ILE A 157 27.58 -52.13 -14.45
N ASP A 158 28.12 -52.42 -15.64
CA ASP A 158 27.98 -53.74 -16.26
C ASP A 158 28.71 -54.75 -15.36
N GLY A 159 27.99 -55.81 -15.00
CA GLY A 159 28.40 -56.78 -13.99
C GLY A 159 29.64 -57.59 -14.42
N PRO A 160 30.44 -58.09 -13.46
CA PRO A 160 31.48 -59.08 -13.73
C PRO A 160 30.92 -60.45 -14.16
#